data_AF-A0A504YVR5-F1
#
_entry.id   AF-A0A504YVR5-F1
#
_cell.length_a   1.000
_cell.length_b   1.000
_cell.length_c   1.000
_cell.angle_alpha   90.00
_cell.angle_beta   90.00
_cell.angle_gamma   90.00
#
_symmetry.space_group_name_H-M   'P 1'
#
loop_
_entity.id
_entity.type
_entity.pdbx_description
1 polymer ?
#
loop_
_entity_poly.entity_id
_entity_poly.type
_entity_poly.pdbx_seq_one_letter_code
_entity_poly.pdbx_strand_id
1 'polypeptide(L)'
;MLSHRLESEQHCWIVCDGDIDPEWVESLNSVLDDNRLLTLPSGERIQFGPNVNFLFETHELTQASPATVSRMGVVYVSDEATDPKALVGAWLAQQTEADRGKLEMLINPAFYQCLEWVYQNVRTSI
;
A
#
# COMPACT_ATOMS: atom_id res chain seq x y z
N MET A 1 36.55 -7.23 -0.36
CA MET A 1 35.62 -8.36 -0.22
C MET A 1 34.88 -8.21 1.11
N LEU A 2 33.80 -7.44 1.13
CA LEU A 2 32.89 -7.37 2.28
C LEU A 2 31.67 -8.20 1.94
N SER A 3 31.79 -9.52 2.05
CA SER A 3 30.62 -10.39 2.11
C SER A 3 30.03 -10.27 3.51
N HIS A 4 29.30 -9.19 3.77
CA HIS A 4 28.28 -9.24 4.79
C HIS A 4 27.22 -10.21 4.25
N ARG A 5 27.38 -11.49 4.59
CA ARG A 5 26.28 -12.45 4.51
C ARG A 5 25.18 -11.85 5.37
N LEU A 6 24.15 -11.31 4.74
CA LEU A 6 22.85 -11.20 5.40
C LEU A 6 22.56 -12.61 5.90
N GLU A 7 22.58 -12.78 7.21
CA GLU A 7 22.30 -14.06 7.84
C GLU A 7 20.97 -14.58 7.29
N SER A 8 20.94 -15.84 6.86
CA SER A 8 19.80 -16.49 6.21
C SER A 8 18.52 -16.55 7.06
N GLU A 9 18.53 -15.97 8.26
CA GLU A 9 17.42 -15.92 9.21
C GLU A 9 16.67 -14.58 9.21
N GLN A 10 17.14 -13.55 8.51
CA GLN A 10 16.46 -12.25 8.47
C GLN A 10 15.57 -12.10 7.23
N HIS A 11 14.28 -11.87 7.46
CA HIS A 11 13.35 -11.49 6.40
C HIS A 11 13.58 -10.04 5.99
N CYS A 12 13.75 -9.81 4.68
CA CYS A 12 13.90 -8.48 4.11
C CYS A 12 12.66 -8.14 3.28
N TRP A 13 12.08 -6.97 3.54
CA TRP A 13 10.94 -6.45 2.78
C TRP A 13 11.39 -5.22 2.00
N ILE A 14 11.24 -5.27 0.69
CA ILE A 14 11.45 -4.14 -0.21
C ILE A 14 10.08 -3.57 -0.54
N VAL A 15 9.82 -2.34 -0.09
CA VAL A 15 8.55 -1.66 -0.31
C VAL A 15 8.70 -0.66 -1.44
N CYS A 16 7.85 -0.77 -2.45
CA CYS A 16 7.74 0.13 -3.58
C CYS A 16 6.40 0.85 -3.47
N ASP A 17 6.43 2.07 -2.93
CA ASP A 17 5.27 2.96 -2.77
C ASP A 17 5.25 3.97 -3.93
N GLY A 18 4.30 3.78 -4.85
CA GLY A 18 4.13 4.61 -6.03
C GLY A 18 3.39 3.92 -7.17
N ASP A 19 2.98 4.71 -8.16
CA ASP A 19 2.26 4.21 -9.33
C ASP A 19 3.08 3.21 -10.13
N ILE A 20 2.39 2.18 -10.65
CA ILE A 20 3.01 1.19 -11.52
C ILE A 20 3.15 1.74 -12.93
N ASP A 21 4.39 1.82 -13.41
CA ASP A 21 4.72 2.11 -14.79
C ASP A 21 5.20 0.84 -15.50
N PRO A 22 4.78 0.59 -16.75
CA PRO A 22 5.15 -0.61 -17.49
C PRO A 22 6.67 -0.80 -17.60
N GLU A 23 7.46 0.26 -17.76
CA GLU A 23 8.91 0.16 -18.01
C GLU A 23 9.67 -0.44 -16.81
N TRP A 24 9.37 0.03 -15.59
CA TRP A 24 10.04 -0.49 -14.41
C TRP A 24 9.47 -1.82 -13.95
N VAL A 25 8.16 -2.03 -14.08
CA VAL A 25 7.54 -3.28 -13.63
C VAL A 25 7.99 -4.46 -14.50
N GLU A 26 8.22 -4.23 -15.80
CA GLU A 26 8.79 -5.23 -16.69
C GLU A 26 10.19 -5.66 -16.29
N SER A 27 11.00 -4.69 -15.85
CA SER A 27 12.37 -4.93 -15.36
C SER A 27 12.39 -5.80 -14.09
N LEU A 28 11.28 -5.87 -13.36
CA LEU A 28 11.12 -6.69 -12.16
C LEU A 28 10.47 -8.05 -12.42
N ASN A 29 10.00 -8.37 -13.63
CA ASN A 29 9.34 -9.65 -13.90
C ASN A 29 10.20 -10.88 -13.55
N SER A 30 11.51 -10.82 -13.79
CA SER A 30 12.46 -11.89 -13.44
C SER A 30 12.81 -11.95 -11.93
N VAL A 31 12.49 -10.89 -11.20
CA VAL A 31 12.58 -10.88 -9.74
C VAL A 31 11.34 -11.52 -9.12
N LEU A 32 10.19 -11.31 -9.75
CA LEU A 32 8.88 -11.77 -9.28
C LEU A 32 8.54 -13.20 -9.74
N ASP A 33 9.33 -13.79 -10.64
CA ASP A 33 9.19 -15.19 -11.03
C ASP A 33 10.03 -16.13 -10.14
N ASP A 34 10.01 -17.43 -10.46
CA ASP A 34 10.76 -18.46 -9.70
C ASP A 34 12.28 -18.25 -9.72
N ASN A 35 12.82 -17.46 -10.67
CA ASN A 35 14.25 -17.22 -10.79
C ASN A 35 14.78 -16.24 -9.76
N ARG A 36 13.94 -15.32 -9.24
CA ARG A 36 14.28 -14.30 -8.24
C ARG A 36 15.57 -13.54 -8.58
N LEU A 37 15.70 -13.11 -9.84
CA LEU A 37 16.92 -12.57 -10.41
C LEU A 37 16.70 -11.16 -10.96
N LEU A 38 17.39 -10.17 -10.40
CA LEU A 38 17.46 -8.82 -10.96
C LEU A 38 18.64 -8.72 -11.93
N THR A 39 18.38 -8.28 -13.15
CA THR A 39 19.42 -8.00 -14.15
C THR A 39 19.53 -6.51 -14.35
N LEU A 40 20.70 -5.95 -14.03
CA LEU A 40 20.99 -4.54 -14.26
C LEU A 40 21.34 -4.29 -15.73
N PRO A 41 21.11 -3.06 -16.25
CA PRO A 41 21.52 -2.70 -17.62
C PRO A 41 23.02 -2.86 -17.89
N SER A 42 23.85 -2.84 -16.84
CA SER A 42 25.28 -3.14 -16.91
C SER A 42 25.59 -4.61 -17.23
N GLY A 43 24.59 -5.49 -17.16
CA GLY A 43 24.72 -6.95 -17.27
C GLY A 43 24.96 -7.66 -15.94
N GLU A 44 25.11 -6.92 -14.84
CA GLU A 44 25.22 -7.50 -13.50
C GLU A 44 23.92 -8.19 -13.08
N ARG A 45 24.05 -9.31 -12.37
CA ARG A 45 22.94 -10.16 -11.97
C ARG A 45 22.94 -10.33 -10.45
N ILE A 46 21.85 -9.94 -9.83
CA ILE A 46 21.64 -10.02 -8.38
C ILE A 46 20.54 -11.03 -8.11
N GLN A 47 20.89 -12.14 -7.47
CA GLN A 47 19.94 -13.18 -7.10
C GLN A 47 19.44 -12.95 -5.66
N PHE A 48 18.12 -12.92 -5.48
CA PHE A 48 17.49 -12.78 -4.18
C PHE A 48 17.24 -14.15 -3.54
N GLY A 49 17.46 -14.20 -2.21
CA GLY A 49 17.14 -15.38 -1.42
C GLY A 49 15.63 -15.54 -1.17
N PRO A 50 15.21 -16.69 -0.63
CA PRO A 50 13.81 -16.94 -0.26
C PRO A 50 13.30 -16.00 0.85
N ASN A 51 14.21 -15.35 1.58
CA ASN A 51 13.94 -14.44 2.69
C ASN A 51 13.57 -13.00 2.25
N VAL A 52 13.67 -12.68 0.95
CA VAL A 52 13.33 -11.36 0.41
C VAL A 52 11.90 -11.36 -0.13
N ASN A 53 11.11 -10.37 0.28
CA ASN A 53 9.75 -10.13 -0.19
C ASN A 53 9.65 -8.73 -0.78
N PHE A 54 8.80 -8.58 -1.80
CA PHE A 54 8.46 -7.31 -2.41
C PHE A 54 7.02 -6.95 -2.06
N LEU A 55 6.80 -5.71 -1.66
CA LEU A 55 5.47 -5.14 -1.43
C LEU A 55 5.31 -3.92 -2.33
N PHE A 56 4.25 -3.91 -3.12
CA PHE A 56 3.89 -2.79 -3.97
C PHE A 56 2.63 -2.13 -3.42
N GLU A 57 2.72 -0.83 -3.13
CA GLU A 57 1.56 0.02 -2.85
C GLU A 57 1.32 0.89 -4.08
N THR A 58 0.14 0.75 -4.68
CA THR A 58 -0.28 1.54 -5.85
C THR A 58 -1.77 1.83 -5.75
N HIS A 59 -2.18 2.98 -6.28
CA HIS A 59 -3.60 3.36 -6.37
C HIS A 59 -4.36 2.46 -7.36
N GLU A 60 -3.74 2.13 -8.49
CA GLU A 60 -4.35 1.30 -9.52
C GLU A 60 -3.35 0.40 -10.25
N LEU A 61 -3.87 -0.65 -10.90
CA LEU A 61 -3.11 -1.61 -11.70
C LEU A 61 -3.37 -1.46 -13.21
N THR A 62 -3.90 -0.32 -13.64
CA THR A 62 -4.32 -0.09 -15.05
C THR A 62 -3.17 -0.25 -16.04
N GLN A 63 -1.96 0.09 -15.63
CA GLN A 63 -0.74 0.00 -16.43
C GLN A 63 0.00 -1.34 -16.27
N ALA A 64 -0.42 -2.20 -15.34
CA ALA A 64 0.22 -3.49 -15.14
C ALA A 64 -0.33 -4.53 -16.12
N SER A 65 0.56 -5.28 -16.77
CA SER A 65 0.13 -6.37 -17.64
C SER A 65 -0.54 -7.50 -16.83
N PRO A 66 -1.54 -8.23 -17.38
CA PRO A 66 -2.12 -9.38 -16.69
C PRO A 66 -1.09 -10.45 -16.30
N ALA A 67 -0.02 -10.59 -17.08
CA ALA A 67 1.08 -11.50 -16.79
C ALA A 67 1.85 -11.06 -15.53
N THR A 68 2.12 -9.76 -15.37
CA THR A 68 2.76 -9.19 -14.18
C THR A 68 1.89 -9.42 -12.94
N VAL A 69 0.59 -9.10 -13.03
CA VAL A 69 -0.36 -9.30 -11.92
C VAL A 69 -0.48 -10.78 -11.53
N SER A 70 -0.42 -11.70 -12.50
CA SER A 70 -0.53 -13.15 -12.22
C SER A 70 0.62 -13.74 -11.40
N ARG A 71 1.77 -13.05 -11.33
CA ARG A 71 2.94 -13.48 -10.56
C ARG A 71 2.94 -12.98 -9.12
N MET A 72 1.99 -12.13 -8.75
CA MET A 72 1.93 -11.48 -7.45
C MET A 72 0.62 -11.80 -6.72
N GLY A 73 0.68 -11.80 -5.39
CA GLY A 73 -0.53 -11.74 -4.57
C GLY A 73 -1.07 -10.31 -4.58
N VAL A 74 -2.35 -10.14 -4.94
CA VAL A 74 -3.01 -8.83 -4.93
C VAL A 74 -4.00 -8.77 -3.76
N VAL A 75 -3.89 -7.74 -2.95
CA VAL A 75 -4.88 -7.40 -1.92
C VAL A 75 -5.61 -6.14 -2.37
N TYR A 76 -6.92 -6.23 -2.53
CA TYR A 76 -7.77 -5.10 -2.88
C TYR A 76 -8.45 -4.55 -1.62
N VAL A 77 -8.31 -3.24 -1.41
CA VAL A 77 -9.00 -2.51 -0.33
C VAL A 77 -10.05 -1.63 -0.98
N SER A 78 -11.33 -1.87 -0.68
CA SER A 78 -12.43 -1.08 -1.23
C SER A 78 -12.77 0.11 -0.36
N ASP A 79 -13.39 1.13 -0.95
CA ASP A 79 -13.88 2.30 -0.22
C ASP A 79 -14.87 1.90 0.90
N GLU A 80 -15.70 0.88 0.65
CA GLU A 80 -16.67 0.37 1.63
C GLU A 80 -16.00 -0.35 2.81
N ALA A 81 -14.75 -0.79 2.65
CA ALA A 81 -13.96 -1.39 3.73
C ALA A 81 -13.45 -0.34 4.74
N THR A 82 -13.52 0.95 4.40
CA THR A 82 -13.04 2.04 5.26
C THR A 82 -14.22 2.65 6.01
N ASP A 83 -14.29 2.45 7.33
CA ASP A 83 -15.30 3.10 8.18
C ASP A 83 -14.76 4.44 8.74
N PRO A 84 -15.30 5.60 8.31
CA PRO A 84 -14.88 6.89 8.83
C PRO A 84 -15.09 7.01 10.35
N LYS A 85 -16.09 6.32 10.91
CA LYS A 85 -16.34 6.33 12.36
C LYS A 85 -15.22 5.64 13.13
N ALA A 86 -14.72 4.51 12.61
CA ALA A 86 -13.58 3.81 13.20
C ALA A 86 -12.32 4.69 13.18
N LEU A 87 -12.06 5.39 12.08
CA LEU A 87 -10.91 6.30 11.96
C LEU A 87 -11.01 7.48 12.95
N VAL A 88 -12.18 8.12 13.02
CA VAL A 88 -12.42 9.23 13.94
C VAL A 88 -12.35 8.76 15.39
N GLY A 89 -12.86 7.56 15.70
CA GLY A 89 -12.72 6.95 17.02
C GLY A 89 -11.27 6.70 17.42
N ALA A 90 -10.45 6.17 16.51
CA ALA A 90 -9.02 5.98 16.73
C ALA A 90 -8.28 7.30 16.95
N TRP A 91 -8.63 8.35 16.19
CA TRP A 91 -8.08 9.68 16.37
C TRP A 91 -8.50 10.34 17.70
N LEU A 92 -9.77 10.18 18.11
CA LEU A 92 -10.29 10.67 19.40
C LEU A 92 -9.62 9.98 20.59
N ALA A 93 -9.25 8.71 20.45
CA ALA A 93 -8.51 7.98 21.47
C ALA A 93 -7.10 8.56 21.72
N GLN A 94 -6.51 9.23 20.73
CA GLN A 94 -5.22 9.91 20.85
C GLN A 94 -5.31 11.31 21.49
N GLN A 95 -6.53 11.83 21.69
CA GLN A 95 -6.73 13.16 22.30
C GLN A 95 -6.67 13.11 23.82
N THR A 96 -6.39 14.28 24.42
CA THR A 96 -6.43 14.46 25.88
C THR A 96 -7.83 14.22 26.42
N GLU A 97 -7.96 13.74 27.67
CA GLU A 97 -9.28 13.52 28.29
C GLU A 97 -10.12 14.80 28.39
N ALA A 98 -9.46 15.97 28.56
CA ALA A 98 -10.11 17.26 28.65
C ALA A 98 -10.75 17.71 27.32
N ASP A 99 -10.16 17.33 26.19
CA ASP A 99 -10.62 17.73 24.86
C ASP A 99 -11.51 16.68 24.21
N ARG A 100 -11.32 15.38 24.52
CA ARG A 100 -12.09 14.28 23.95
C ARG A 100 -13.60 14.50 24.09
N GLY A 101 -14.07 14.85 25.29
CA GLY A 101 -15.50 15.09 25.52
C GLY A 101 -16.05 16.28 24.72
N LYS A 102 -15.26 17.34 24.55
CA LYS A 102 -15.67 18.51 23.73
C LYS A 102 -15.70 18.15 22.25
N LEU A 103 -14.70 17.42 21.77
CA LEU A 103 -14.58 17.01 20.37
C LEU A 103 -15.68 16.02 19.98
N GLU A 104 -15.98 15.02 20.82
CA GLU A 104 -17.09 14.09 20.61
C GLU A 104 -18.44 14.82 20.50
N MET A 105 -18.66 15.82 21.37
CA MET A 105 -19.87 16.65 21.32
C MET A 105 -20.00 17.47 20.04
N LEU A 106 -18.90 17.86 19.38
CA LEU A 106 -18.93 18.62 18.13
C LEU A 106 -19.03 17.70 16.89
N ILE A 107 -18.33 16.56 16.93
CA ILE A 107 -18.23 15.62 15.81
C ILE A 107 -19.51 14.84 15.62
N ASN A 108 -20.06 14.24 16.68
CA ASN A 108 -21.24 13.38 16.57
C ASN A 108 -22.47 14.05 15.93
N PRO A 109 -22.84 15.30 16.28
CA PRO A 109 -24.03 15.92 15.72
C PRO A 109 -23.83 16.48 14.31
N ALA A 110 -22.66 17.04 13.99
CA ALA A 110 -22.47 17.80 12.75
C ALA A 110 -21.63 17.07 11.71
N PHE A 111 -20.50 16.49 12.12
CA PHE A 111 -19.48 16.00 11.18
C PHE A 111 -20.01 14.86 10.30
N TYR A 112 -20.62 13.83 10.89
CA TYR A 112 -21.11 12.69 10.11
C TYR A 112 -22.30 13.04 9.21
N GLN A 113 -23.15 13.97 9.63
CA GLN A 113 -24.26 14.43 8.79
C GLN A 113 -23.75 15.22 7.58
N CYS A 114 -22.77 16.10 7.79
CA CYS A 114 -22.11 16.82 6.70
C CYS A 114 -21.35 15.87 5.77
N LEU A 115 -20.64 14.89 6.33
CA LEU A 115 -19.90 13.90 5.57
C LEU A 115 -20.83 13.07 4.67
N GLU A 116 -21.95 12.58 5.22
CA GLU A 116 -22.97 11.87 4.45
C GLU A 116 -23.55 12.75 3.34
N TRP A 117 -23.89 14.00 3.67
CA TRP A 117 -24.39 14.95 2.67
C TRP A 117 -23.39 15.15 1.52
N VAL A 118 -22.09 15.29 1.82
CA VAL A 118 -21.03 15.42 0.81
C VAL A 118 -20.96 14.15 -0.06
N TYR A 119 -20.96 12.96 0.55
CA TYR A 119 -20.91 11.70 -0.20
C TYR A 119 -22.08 11.56 -1.19
N GLN A 120 -23.28 11.98 -0.79
CA GLN A 120 -24.48 11.89 -1.63
C GLN A 120 -24.55 12.98 -2.72
N ASN A 121 -24.04 14.18 -2.46
CA ASN A 121 -24.24 15.35 -3.34
C ASN A 121 -23.02 15.68 -4.22
N VAL A 122 -21.82 15.20 -3.88
CA VAL A 122 -20.60 15.49 -4.66
C VAL A 122 -20.28 14.37 -5.66
N ARG A 123 -20.63 13.11 -5.37
CA ARG A 123 -20.45 11.98 -6.31
C ARG A 123 -21.33 12.05 -7.57
N THR A 124 -22.37 12.89 -7.61
CA THR A 124 -23.28 13.04 -8.76
C THR A 124 -22.84 14.10 -9.78
N SER A 125 -21.70 14.77 -9.57
CA SER A 125 -21.22 15.87 -10.44
C SER A 125 -19.92 15.58 -11.20
N ILE A 126 -19.48 14.32 -11.29
CA ILE A 126 -18.35 13.88 -12.11
C ILE A 126 -18.80 12.76 -13.04
#